data_AF-A0A8I1PGC5-F1
#
_entry.id   AF-A0A8I1PGC5-F1
#
_cell.length_a   1.000
_cell.length_b   1.000
_cell.length_c   1.000
_cell.angle_alpha   90.00
_cell.angle_beta   90.00
_cell.angle_gamma   90.00
#
_symmetry.space_group_name_H-M   'P 1'
#
loop_
_entity.id
_entity.type
_entity.pdbx_description
1 polymer ?
#
loop_
_entity_poly.entity_id
_entity_poly.type
_entity_poly.pdbx_seq_one_letter_code
_entity_poly.pdbx_strand_id
1 'polypeptide(L)'
;MVVRIAGLPVLGPSDVLAGARAVAGWTGDAVGIAGELPERAGRLLDGAEALVGRITGIADRVDGLLDRVDGSVDSVDALLAEVGGIVARTSTVVATAEKLVATVGGVAADAETVVRTAGGVATEAATLVGAAQGVARQAGEVVDGAAVVARRADVIVGSAGSTSDAAAALLATWEPVSKRAAPLARKFVEELSEDEVRAAIRLVDHLPQLTEHLENDIMPILATLDRVGPDVHELLDVLKEVRQAILGIPGFAFFRRRGEEKVDED
;
A
#
# COMPACT_ATOMS: atom_id res chain seq x y z
N MET A 1 50.68 124.10 98.85
CA MET A 1 50.73 123.89 100.31
C MET A 1 49.28 123.81 100.80
N VAL A 2 48.75 122.61 101.00
CA VAL A 2 47.35 122.41 101.42
C VAL A 2 47.32 122.39 102.94
N VAL A 3 46.74 123.43 103.54
CA VAL A 3 46.56 123.47 105.01
C VAL A 3 45.28 122.70 105.34
N ARG A 4 45.44 121.59 106.06
CA ARG A 4 44.34 120.80 106.63
C ARG A 4 44.12 121.23 108.08
N ILE A 5 42.88 121.50 108.47
CA ILE A 5 42.45 121.61 109.87
C ILE A 5 41.34 120.57 110.08
N ALA A 6 41.56 119.64 111.03
CA ALA A 6 40.58 118.72 111.61
C ALA A 6 39.87 117.70 110.68
N GLY A 7 40.63 116.91 109.91
CA GLY A 7 40.19 115.58 109.42
C GLY A 7 39.09 115.55 108.35
N LEU A 8 38.45 116.67 108.06
CA LEU A 8 37.58 116.88 106.91
C LEU A 8 38.30 117.83 105.95
N PRO A 9 38.40 117.51 104.64
CA PRO A 9 38.86 118.50 103.68
C PRO A 9 37.87 119.66 103.76
N VAL A 10 38.30 120.77 104.37
CA VAL A 10 37.59 122.03 104.31
C VAL A 10 37.58 122.38 102.84
N LEU A 11 36.43 122.14 102.18
CA LEU A 11 36.22 122.50 100.78
C LEU A 11 36.61 123.96 100.66
N GLY A 12 37.78 124.21 100.10
CA GLY A 12 38.19 125.57 99.79
C GLY A 12 37.20 126.14 98.78
N PRO A 13 37.07 127.48 98.69
CA PRO A 13 36.34 128.09 97.58
C PRO A 13 36.81 127.53 96.22
N SER A 14 38.07 127.08 96.12
CA SER A 14 38.64 126.37 94.97
C SER A 14 38.10 124.95 94.73
N ASP A 15 37.73 124.19 95.77
CA ASP A 15 37.15 122.84 95.62
C ASP A 15 35.66 122.89 95.29
N VAL A 16 34.94 123.91 95.79
CA VAL A 16 33.58 124.23 95.34
C VAL A 16 33.61 124.72 93.89
N LEU A 17 34.61 125.53 93.50
CA LEU A 17 34.82 125.92 92.11
C LEU A 17 35.21 124.73 91.22
N ALA A 18 36.04 123.81 91.72
CA ALA A 18 36.44 122.61 90.98
C ALA A 18 35.26 121.63 90.84
N GLY A 19 34.45 121.46 91.88
CA GLY A 19 33.21 120.68 91.85
C GLY A 19 32.15 121.32 90.95
N ALA A 20 31.96 122.64 91.01
CA ALA A 20 31.06 123.36 90.11
C ALA A 20 31.55 123.29 88.65
N ARG A 21 32.87 123.32 88.41
CA ARG A 21 33.48 123.16 87.08
C ARG A 21 33.45 121.71 86.59
N ALA A 22 33.50 120.72 87.49
CA ALA A 22 33.33 119.32 87.16
C ALA A 22 31.86 118.98 86.86
N VAL A 23 30.91 119.54 87.61
CA VAL A 23 29.47 119.45 87.30
C VAL A 23 29.15 120.21 86.02
N ALA A 24 29.74 121.39 85.79
CA ALA A 24 29.62 122.15 84.54
C ALA A 24 30.28 121.45 83.35
N GLY A 25 31.41 120.79 83.56
CA GLY A 25 32.08 119.94 82.57
C GLY A 25 31.25 118.70 82.26
N TRP A 26 30.70 118.05 83.29
CA TRP A 26 29.78 116.92 83.12
C TRP A 26 28.46 117.32 82.46
N THR A 27 27.92 118.51 82.73
CA THR A 27 26.76 119.03 81.97
C THR A 27 27.15 119.42 80.55
N GLY A 28 28.37 119.93 80.31
CA GLY A 28 28.89 120.16 78.97
C GLY A 28 29.07 118.88 78.16
N ASP A 29 29.64 117.84 78.76
CA ASP A 29 29.83 116.51 78.15
C ASP A 29 28.49 115.78 77.97
N ALA A 30 27.58 115.88 78.94
CA ALA A 30 26.23 115.33 78.83
C ALA A 30 25.39 116.05 77.76
N VAL A 31 25.55 117.38 77.59
CA VAL A 31 24.93 118.16 76.50
C VAL A 31 25.56 117.82 75.15
N GLY A 32 26.87 117.57 75.09
CA GLY A 32 27.55 117.08 73.88
C GLY A 32 27.06 115.69 73.46
N ILE A 33 26.98 114.75 74.40
CA ILE A 33 26.44 113.41 74.14
C ILE A 33 24.94 113.49 73.78
N ALA A 34 24.15 114.29 74.50
CA ALA A 34 22.73 114.51 74.18
C ALA A 34 22.52 115.19 72.82
N GLY A 35 23.47 116.01 72.37
CA GLY A 35 23.49 116.63 71.04
C GLY A 35 23.90 115.67 69.92
N GLU A 36 24.77 114.69 70.20
CA GLU A 36 25.18 113.65 69.24
C GLU A 36 24.20 112.47 69.12
N LEU A 37 23.39 112.23 70.16
CA LEU A 37 22.38 111.16 70.18
C LEU A 37 21.38 111.26 69.00
N PRO A 38 20.82 112.43 68.65
CA PRO A 38 19.98 112.61 67.46
C PRO A 38 20.67 112.21 66.15
N GLU A 39 21.94 112.56 65.95
CA GLU A 39 22.66 112.21 64.73
C GLU A 39 22.96 110.71 64.64
N ARG A 40 23.33 110.08 65.77
CA ARG A 40 23.53 108.62 65.84
C ARG A 40 22.21 107.89 65.60
N ALA A 41 21.11 108.38 66.16
CA ALA A 41 19.77 107.85 65.92
C ALA A 41 19.37 107.99 64.45
N GLY A 42 19.65 109.13 63.81
CA GLY A 42 19.42 109.35 62.38
C GLY A 42 20.16 108.34 61.50
N ARG A 43 21.47 108.15 61.72
CA ARG A 43 22.27 107.16 60.96
C ARG A 43 21.79 105.71 61.18
N LEU A 44 21.34 105.37 62.38
CA LEU A 44 20.75 104.06 62.67
C LEU A 44 19.40 103.89 61.96
N LEU A 45 18.57 104.93 61.89
CA LEU A 45 17.31 104.94 61.15
C LEU A 45 17.54 104.82 59.64
N ASP A 46 18.50 105.55 59.08
CA ASP A 46 18.89 105.43 57.66
C ASP A 46 19.42 104.02 57.34
N GLY A 47 20.25 103.47 58.22
CA GLY A 47 20.74 102.10 58.11
C GLY A 47 19.63 101.06 58.21
N ALA A 48 18.64 101.30 59.08
CA ALA A 48 17.44 100.47 59.20
C ALA A 48 16.56 100.58 57.94
N GLU A 49 16.37 101.78 57.38
CA GLU A 49 15.62 101.99 56.14
C GLU A 49 16.28 101.28 54.96
N ALA A 50 17.60 101.39 54.83
CA ALA A 50 18.36 100.67 53.81
C ALA A 50 18.28 99.14 53.98
N LEU A 51 18.31 98.66 55.23
CA LEU A 51 18.12 97.24 55.53
C LEU A 51 16.70 96.78 55.14
N VAL A 52 15.68 97.55 55.49
CA VAL A 52 14.28 97.29 55.12
C VAL A 52 14.14 97.23 53.61
N GLY A 53 14.69 98.19 52.86
CA GLY A 53 14.66 98.18 51.39
C GLY A 53 15.34 96.94 50.78
N ARG A 54 16.46 96.49 51.35
CA ARG A 54 17.11 95.23 50.94
C ARG A 54 16.26 94.02 51.25
N ILE A 55 15.61 93.97 52.41
CA ILE A 55 14.70 92.87 52.80
C ILE A 55 13.51 92.83 51.85
N THR A 56 12.89 93.97 51.53
CA THR A 56 11.80 94.05 50.55
C THR A 56 12.25 93.54 49.18
N GLY A 57 13.40 93.98 48.68
CA GLY A 57 13.92 93.48 47.40
C GLY A 57 14.38 92.01 47.42
N ILE A 58 14.65 91.41 48.59
CA ILE A 58 14.84 89.97 48.73
C ILE A 58 13.48 89.26 48.68
N ALA A 59 12.47 89.79 49.37
CA ALA A 59 11.12 89.25 49.36
C ALA A 59 10.54 89.21 47.93
N ASP A 60 10.63 90.30 47.17
CA ASP A 60 10.15 90.33 45.77
C ASP A 60 10.83 89.28 44.88
N ARG A 61 12.13 89.05 45.10
CA ARG A 61 12.88 88.00 44.39
C ARG A 61 12.47 86.60 44.83
N VAL A 62 12.18 86.41 46.11
CA VAL A 62 11.66 85.14 46.63
C VAL A 62 10.29 84.86 46.02
N ASP A 63 9.39 85.84 45.96
CA ASP A 63 8.08 85.69 45.34
C ASP A 63 8.21 85.29 43.86
N GLY A 64 9.08 85.98 43.10
CA GLY A 64 9.34 85.59 41.70
C GLY A 64 10.03 84.22 41.53
N LEU A 65 10.76 83.73 42.53
CA LEU A 65 11.28 82.37 42.55
C LEU A 65 10.18 81.36 42.86
N LEU A 66 9.26 81.68 43.79
CA LEU A 66 8.12 80.83 44.12
C LEU A 66 7.18 80.67 42.92
N ASP A 67 6.84 81.76 42.23
CA ASP A 67 6.03 81.70 40.99
C ASP A 67 6.66 80.78 39.93
N ARG A 68 7.99 80.82 39.79
CA ARG A 68 8.71 79.95 38.86
C ARG A 68 8.72 78.49 39.32
N VAL A 69 8.84 78.25 40.62
CA VAL A 69 8.75 76.91 41.20
C VAL A 69 7.36 76.34 40.98
N ASP A 70 6.30 77.11 41.23
CA ASP A 70 4.92 76.68 40.98
C ASP A 70 4.70 76.32 39.51
N GLY A 71 5.15 77.17 38.58
CA GLY A 71 5.08 76.84 37.15
C GLY A 71 5.90 75.61 36.73
N SER A 72 7.02 75.34 37.43
CA SER A 72 7.80 74.11 37.24
C SER A 72 7.06 72.88 37.78
N VAL A 73 6.37 73.00 38.91
CA VAL A 73 5.56 71.91 39.49
C VAL A 73 4.40 71.59 38.56
N ASP A 74 3.68 72.60 38.05
CA ASP A 74 2.60 72.41 37.08
C ASP A 74 3.09 71.70 35.80
N SER A 75 4.27 72.07 35.31
CA SER A 75 4.88 71.43 34.15
C SER A 75 5.25 69.96 34.42
N VAL A 76 5.75 69.67 35.62
CA VAL A 76 6.04 68.29 36.04
C VAL A 76 4.76 67.47 36.15
N ASP A 77 3.68 68.03 36.71
CA ASP A 77 2.39 67.36 36.81
C ASP A 77 1.80 67.04 35.43
N ALA A 78 1.90 67.96 34.49
CA ALA A 78 1.50 67.72 33.10
C ALA A 78 2.32 66.59 32.43
N LEU A 79 3.64 66.57 32.62
CA LEU A 79 4.51 65.50 32.12
C LEU A 79 4.18 64.14 32.76
N LEU A 80 3.91 64.11 34.06
CA LEU A 80 3.52 62.89 34.75
C LEU A 80 2.18 62.33 34.23
N ALA A 81 1.22 63.21 33.92
CA ALA A 81 -0.03 62.81 33.30
C ALA A 81 0.19 62.22 31.88
N GLU A 82 1.06 62.84 31.07
CA GLU A 82 1.40 62.33 29.74
C GLU A 82 2.11 60.96 29.82
N VAL A 83 3.08 60.82 30.72
CA VAL A 83 3.78 59.56 30.97
C VAL A 83 2.79 58.48 31.42
N GLY A 84 1.84 58.80 32.29
CA GLY A 84 0.75 57.88 32.66
C GLY A 84 -0.04 57.39 31.44
N GLY A 85 -0.37 58.29 30.51
CA GLY A 85 -1.03 57.95 29.24
C GLY A 85 -0.17 57.12 28.29
N ILE A 86 1.14 57.35 28.23
CA ILE A 86 2.09 56.52 27.45
C ILE A 86 2.17 55.11 28.04
N VAL A 87 2.29 54.98 29.36
CA VAL A 87 2.35 53.69 30.06
C VAL A 87 1.06 52.90 29.80
N ALA A 88 -0.12 53.53 29.93
CA ALA A 88 -1.40 52.86 29.66
C ALA A 88 -1.53 52.34 28.22
N ARG A 89 -1.11 53.14 27.22
CA ARG A 89 -1.07 52.72 25.82
C ARG A 89 -0.08 51.59 25.59
N THR A 90 1.10 51.67 26.21
CA THR A 90 2.13 50.63 26.12
C THR A 90 1.62 49.31 26.69
N SER A 91 0.96 49.32 27.85
CA SER A 91 0.32 48.13 28.43
C SER A 91 -0.71 47.52 27.49
N THR A 92 -1.49 48.35 26.78
CA THR A 92 -2.45 47.87 25.77
C THR A 92 -1.76 47.22 24.57
N VAL A 93 -0.66 47.82 24.07
CA VAL A 93 0.14 47.25 22.97
C VAL A 93 0.72 45.90 23.38
N VAL A 94 1.28 45.79 24.58
CA VAL A 94 1.82 44.53 25.12
C VAL A 94 0.73 43.46 25.20
N ALA A 95 -0.44 43.78 25.74
CA ALA A 95 -1.55 42.84 25.83
C ALA A 95 -2.06 42.37 24.44
N THR A 96 -2.05 43.25 23.43
CA THR A 96 -2.38 42.88 22.06
C THR A 96 -1.29 42.00 21.44
N ALA A 97 -0.01 42.29 21.69
CA ALA A 97 1.10 41.48 21.22
C ALA A 97 1.06 40.06 21.80
N GLU A 98 0.75 39.91 23.09
CA GLU A 98 0.57 38.60 23.74
C GLU A 98 -0.56 37.79 23.08
N LYS A 99 -1.69 38.44 22.77
CA LYS A 99 -2.79 37.79 22.04
C LYS A 99 -2.39 37.37 20.62
N LEU A 100 -1.64 38.22 19.91
CA LEU A 100 -1.14 37.88 18.56
C LEU A 100 -0.20 36.69 18.61
N VAL A 101 0.72 36.64 19.58
CA VAL A 101 1.64 35.52 19.78
C VAL A 101 0.86 34.23 20.05
N ALA A 102 -0.19 34.29 20.89
CA ALA A 102 -1.05 33.13 21.14
C ALA A 102 -1.76 32.65 19.87
N THR A 103 -2.33 33.56 19.08
CA THR A 103 -2.98 33.23 17.80
C THR A 103 -1.99 32.61 16.80
N VAL A 104 -0.79 33.19 16.67
CA VAL A 104 0.27 32.64 15.81
C VAL A 104 0.68 31.24 16.27
N GLY A 105 0.76 31.01 17.58
CA GLY A 105 0.97 29.67 18.14
C GLY A 105 -0.12 28.68 17.74
N GLY A 106 -1.39 29.10 17.76
CA GLY A 106 -2.52 28.30 17.26
C GLY A 106 -2.40 27.97 15.77
N VAL A 107 -2.12 28.97 14.93
CA VAL A 107 -1.93 28.77 13.48
C VAL A 107 -0.78 27.81 13.19
N ALA A 108 0.32 27.88 13.95
CA ALA A 108 1.44 26.96 13.80
C ALA A 108 1.05 25.51 14.15
N ALA A 109 0.26 25.30 15.21
CA ALA A 109 -0.23 23.98 15.59
C ALA A 109 -1.23 23.40 14.57
N ASP A 110 -2.10 24.24 14.01
CA ASP A 110 -3.00 23.85 12.94
C ASP A 110 -2.24 23.47 11.67
N ALA A 111 -1.21 24.24 11.31
CA ALA A 111 -0.34 23.95 10.16
C ALA A 111 0.39 22.61 10.33
N GLU A 112 0.90 22.32 11.53
CA GLU A 112 1.51 21.01 11.84
C GLU A 112 0.50 19.87 11.62
N THR A 113 -0.77 20.09 11.98
CA THR A 113 -1.84 19.11 11.79
C THR A 113 -2.23 18.90 10.34
N VAL A 114 -2.25 19.96 9.53
CA VAL A 114 -2.44 19.86 8.09
C VAL A 114 -1.30 19.06 7.46
N VAL A 115 -0.04 19.35 7.81
CA VAL A 115 1.13 18.64 7.28
C VAL A 115 1.08 17.15 7.63
N ARG A 116 0.74 16.81 8.88
CA ARG A 116 0.61 15.42 9.33
C ARG A 116 -0.48 14.68 8.56
N THR A 117 -1.64 15.31 8.40
CA THR A 117 -2.77 14.74 7.63
C THR A 117 -2.41 14.53 6.18
N ALA A 118 -1.76 15.52 5.55
CA ALA A 118 -1.28 15.40 4.17
C ALA A 118 -0.27 14.25 4.01
N GLY A 119 0.63 14.06 4.98
CA GLY A 119 1.55 12.91 5.00
C GLY A 119 0.82 11.56 5.11
N GLY A 120 -0.24 11.49 5.91
CA GLY A 120 -1.12 10.33 6.00
C GLY A 120 -1.79 10.01 4.65
N VAL A 121 -2.43 11.00 4.03
CA VAL A 121 -3.07 10.86 2.71
C VAL A 121 -2.07 10.42 1.63
N ALA A 122 -0.86 10.97 1.63
CA ALA A 122 0.18 10.56 0.68
C ALA A 122 0.60 9.09 0.87
N THR A 123 0.67 8.64 2.12
CA THR A 123 0.99 7.23 2.44
C THR A 123 -0.12 6.30 1.96
N GLU A 124 -1.39 6.63 2.24
CA GLU A 124 -2.55 5.86 1.78
C GLU A 124 -2.60 5.80 0.24
N ALA A 125 -2.39 6.92 -0.44
CA ALA A 125 -2.33 6.98 -1.90
C ALA A 125 -1.25 6.04 -2.46
N ALA A 126 -0.06 6.00 -1.85
CA ALA A 126 1.01 5.10 -2.26
C ALA A 126 0.60 3.61 -2.10
N THR A 127 -0.10 3.26 -1.02
CA THR A 127 -0.62 1.89 -0.82
C THR A 127 -1.67 1.52 -1.87
N LEU A 128 -2.58 2.45 -2.22
CA LEU A 128 -3.60 2.23 -3.24
C LEU A 128 -2.99 2.01 -4.63
N VAL A 129 -1.97 2.81 -4.98
CA VAL A 129 -1.23 2.63 -6.25
C VAL A 129 -0.56 1.25 -6.29
N GLY A 130 0.06 0.82 -5.18
CA GLY A 130 0.64 -0.52 -5.08
C GLY A 130 -0.40 -1.63 -5.26
N ALA A 131 -1.57 -1.51 -4.64
CA ALA A 131 -2.66 -2.46 -4.81
C ALA A 131 -3.18 -2.49 -6.27
N ALA A 132 -3.34 -1.33 -6.90
CA ALA A 132 -3.76 -1.23 -8.30
C ALA A 132 -2.76 -1.89 -9.26
N GLN A 133 -1.45 -1.70 -9.03
CA GLN A 133 -0.40 -2.39 -9.78
C GLN A 133 -0.48 -3.91 -9.59
N GLY A 134 -0.79 -4.38 -8.37
CA GLY A 134 -1.02 -5.79 -8.08
C GLY A 134 -2.18 -6.37 -8.88
N VAL A 135 -3.32 -5.68 -8.93
CA VAL A 135 -4.50 -6.08 -9.72
C VAL A 135 -4.17 -6.10 -11.23
N ALA A 136 -3.47 -5.09 -11.73
CA ALA A 136 -3.08 -5.02 -13.14
C ALA A 136 -2.19 -6.21 -13.55
N ARG A 137 -1.23 -6.61 -12.69
CA ARG A 137 -0.40 -7.80 -12.92
C ARG A 137 -1.23 -9.08 -12.95
N GLN A 138 -2.14 -9.26 -11.99
CA GLN A 138 -3.01 -10.43 -11.95
C GLN A 138 -3.93 -10.51 -13.17
N ALA A 139 -4.46 -9.38 -13.64
CA ALA A 139 -5.22 -9.32 -14.88
C ALA A 139 -4.37 -9.76 -16.09
N GLY A 140 -3.09 -9.36 -16.15
CA GLY A 140 -2.14 -9.84 -17.16
C GLY A 140 -1.99 -11.36 -17.15
N GLU A 141 -1.80 -11.96 -15.97
CA GLU A 141 -1.70 -13.43 -15.82
C GLU A 141 -2.96 -14.15 -16.30
N VAL A 142 -4.15 -13.60 -16.03
CA VAL A 142 -5.42 -14.16 -16.53
C VAL A 142 -5.50 -14.09 -18.05
N VAL A 143 -5.10 -12.96 -18.65
CA VAL A 143 -5.08 -12.80 -20.12
C VAL A 143 -4.10 -13.79 -20.76
N ASP A 144 -2.91 -13.96 -20.21
CA ASP A 144 -1.93 -14.93 -20.68
C ASP A 144 -2.46 -16.37 -20.57
N GLY A 145 -3.11 -16.69 -19.45
CA GLY A 145 -3.78 -17.97 -19.24
C GLY A 145 -4.88 -18.22 -20.28
N ALA A 146 -5.73 -17.23 -20.55
CA ALA A 146 -6.76 -17.31 -21.58
C ALA A 146 -6.16 -17.53 -22.97
N ALA A 147 -5.04 -16.88 -23.30
CA ALA A 147 -4.33 -17.07 -24.56
C ALA A 147 -3.78 -18.51 -24.71
N VAL A 148 -3.29 -19.12 -23.62
CA VAL A 148 -2.87 -20.54 -23.61
C VAL A 148 -4.07 -21.46 -23.87
N VAL A 149 -5.20 -21.21 -23.21
CA VAL A 149 -6.42 -22.01 -23.40
C VAL A 149 -6.92 -21.91 -24.84
N ALA A 150 -6.96 -20.71 -25.41
CA ALA A 150 -7.37 -20.48 -26.80
C ALA A 150 -6.48 -21.27 -27.79
N ARG A 151 -5.15 -21.23 -27.62
CA ARG A 151 -4.24 -22.03 -28.46
C ARG A 151 -4.47 -23.54 -28.33
N ARG A 152 -4.74 -24.03 -27.12
CA ARG A 152 -5.05 -25.46 -26.92
C ARG A 152 -6.37 -25.85 -27.58
N ALA A 153 -7.38 -25.00 -27.50
CA ALA A 153 -8.67 -25.23 -28.16
C ALA A 153 -8.49 -25.30 -29.68
N ASP A 154 -7.69 -24.41 -30.26
CA ASP A 154 -7.38 -24.42 -31.70
C ASP A 154 -6.73 -25.75 -32.14
N VAL A 155 -5.75 -26.25 -31.37
CA VAL A 155 -5.13 -27.56 -31.62
C VAL A 155 -6.15 -28.71 -31.55
N ILE A 156 -7.04 -28.71 -30.55
CA ILE A 156 -8.08 -29.74 -30.40
C ILE A 156 -9.06 -29.70 -31.57
N VAL A 157 -9.52 -28.51 -31.95
CA VAL A 157 -10.43 -28.33 -33.09
C VAL A 157 -9.76 -28.80 -34.38
N GLY A 158 -8.48 -28.48 -34.61
CA GLY A 158 -7.71 -28.99 -35.75
C GLY A 158 -7.60 -30.51 -35.75
N SER A 159 -7.29 -31.12 -34.59
CA SER A 159 -7.22 -32.59 -34.45
C SER A 159 -8.58 -33.26 -34.71
N ALA A 160 -9.66 -32.67 -34.20
CA ALA A 160 -11.02 -33.15 -34.44
C ALA A 160 -11.37 -33.08 -35.94
N GLY A 161 -11.04 -31.97 -36.60
CA GLY A 161 -11.19 -31.81 -38.05
C GLY A 161 -10.47 -32.90 -38.83
N SER A 162 -9.19 -33.14 -38.54
CA SER A 162 -8.41 -34.20 -39.21
C SER A 162 -8.98 -35.60 -38.99
N THR A 163 -9.55 -35.86 -37.80
CA THR A 163 -10.21 -37.14 -37.49
C THR A 163 -11.51 -37.29 -38.26
N SER A 164 -12.31 -36.21 -38.36
CA SER A 164 -13.52 -36.17 -39.17
C SER A 164 -13.23 -36.39 -40.65
N ASP A 165 -12.17 -35.77 -41.19
CA ASP A 165 -11.73 -35.97 -42.58
C ASP A 165 -11.31 -37.42 -42.83
N ALA A 166 -10.55 -38.02 -41.91
CA ALA A 166 -10.16 -39.43 -42.00
C ALA A 166 -11.37 -40.38 -41.95
N ALA A 167 -12.33 -40.12 -41.06
CA ALA A 167 -13.57 -40.88 -40.98
C ALA A 167 -14.40 -40.74 -42.27
N ALA A 168 -14.50 -39.54 -42.83
CA ALA A 168 -15.17 -39.29 -44.09
C ALA A 168 -14.51 -40.04 -45.26
N ALA A 169 -13.18 -40.05 -45.32
CA ALA A 169 -12.43 -40.80 -46.33
C ALA A 169 -12.65 -42.33 -46.21
N LEU A 170 -12.66 -42.86 -44.99
CA LEU A 170 -12.98 -44.26 -44.73
C LEU A 170 -14.41 -44.60 -45.14
N LEU A 171 -15.38 -43.76 -44.78
CA LEU A 171 -16.79 -43.96 -45.16
C LEU A 171 -16.97 -43.90 -46.68
N ALA A 172 -16.33 -42.95 -47.37
CA ALA A 172 -16.35 -42.87 -48.84
C ALA A 172 -15.77 -44.15 -49.50
N THR A 173 -14.78 -44.78 -48.86
CA THR A 173 -14.19 -46.04 -49.33
C THR A 173 -15.10 -47.24 -49.07
N TRP A 174 -15.72 -47.30 -47.89
CA TRP A 174 -16.56 -48.43 -47.46
C TRP A 174 -17.99 -48.39 -47.98
N GLU A 175 -18.56 -47.21 -48.24
CA GLU A 175 -19.92 -47.04 -48.76
C GLU A 175 -20.22 -47.94 -49.98
N PRO A 176 -19.40 -47.96 -51.05
CA PRO A 176 -19.68 -48.82 -52.20
C PRO A 176 -19.57 -50.32 -51.86
N VAL A 177 -18.67 -50.71 -50.96
CA VAL A 177 -18.52 -52.10 -50.51
C VAL A 177 -19.76 -52.53 -49.73
N SER A 178 -20.19 -51.72 -48.77
CA SER A 178 -21.37 -51.94 -47.95
C SER A 178 -22.65 -52.00 -48.81
N LYS A 179 -22.81 -51.10 -49.80
CA LYS A 179 -23.94 -51.13 -50.73
C LYS A 179 -24.02 -52.44 -51.54
N ARG A 180 -22.87 -53.04 -51.88
CA ARG A 180 -22.82 -54.35 -52.57
C ARG A 180 -23.03 -55.52 -51.61
N ALA A 181 -22.49 -55.44 -50.40
CA ALA A 181 -22.54 -56.52 -49.41
C ALA A 181 -23.89 -56.62 -48.68
N ALA A 182 -24.59 -55.50 -48.46
CA ALA A 182 -25.85 -55.44 -47.73
C ALA A 182 -26.93 -56.42 -48.23
N PRO A 183 -27.25 -56.52 -49.54
CA PRO A 183 -28.24 -57.49 -50.02
C PRO A 183 -27.78 -58.95 -49.84
N LEU A 184 -26.48 -59.24 -49.95
CA LEU A 184 -25.94 -60.59 -49.73
C LEU A 184 -26.04 -60.99 -48.25
N ALA A 185 -25.66 -60.09 -47.34
CA ALA A 185 -25.78 -60.29 -45.90
C ALA A 185 -27.25 -60.44 -45.48
N ARG A 186 -28.15 -59.66 -46.08
CA ARG A 186 -29.60 -59.78 -45.84
C ARG A 186 -30.14 -61.14 -46.28
N LYS A 187 -29.79 -61.58 -47.48
CA LYS A 187 -30.17 -62.92 -47.97
C LYS A 187 -29.64 -64.02 -47.05
N PHE A 188 -28.39 -63.89 -46.59
CA PHE A 188 -27.79 -64.84 -45.66
C PHE A 188 -28.54 -64.91 -44.32
N VAL A 189 -28.94 -63.77 -43.73
CA VAL A 189 -29.70 -63.72 -42.46
C VAL A 189 -31.15 -64.18 -42.63
N GLU A 190 -31.77 -63.92 -43.78
CA GLU A 190 -33.16 -64.33 -44.05
C GLU A 190 -33.28 -65.82 -44.42
N GLU A 191 -32.27 -66.41 -45.07
CA GLU A 191 -32.31 -67.80 -45.55
C GLU A 191 -31.63 -68.82 -44.63
N LEU A 192 -30.73 -68.41 -43.72
CA LEU A 192 -30.00 -69.33 -42.86
C LEU A 192 -30.38 -69.16 -41.39
N SER A 193 -30.76 -70.28 -40.77
CA SER A 193 -30.90 -70.39 -39.31
C SER A 193 -29.53 -70.39 -38.60
N GLU A 194 -29.52 -70.12 -37.30
CA GLU A 194 -28.27 -70.08 -36.50
C GLU A 194 -27.46 -71.39 -36.61
N ASP A 195 -28.15 -72.53 -36.65
CA ASP A 195 -27.53 -73.84 -36.78
C ASP A 195 -26.88 -74.03 -38.17
N GLU A 196 -27.51 -73.53 -39.22
CA GLU A 196 -26.97 -73.56 -40.58
C GLU A 196 -25.80 -72.60 -40.77
N VAL A 197 -25.82 -71.42 -40.13
CA VAL A 197 -24.66 -70.52 -40.11
C VAL A 197 -23.48 -71.17 -39.41
N ARG A 198 -23.69 -71.83 -38.26
CA ARG A 198 -22.64 -72.58 -37.56
C ARG A 198 -22.12 -73.75 -38.40
N ALA A 199 -23.01 -74.43 -39.13
CA ALA A 199 -22.62 -75.48 -40.06
C ALA A 199 -21.80 -74.92 -41.24
N ALA A 200 -22.18 -73.77 -41.79
CA ALA A 200 -21.46 -73.09 -42.86
C ALA A 200 -20.06 -72.64 -42.41
N ILE A 201 -19.92 -72.10 -41.18
CA ILE A 201 -18.62 -71.77 -40.60
C ILE A 201 -17.73 -73.01 -40.51
N ARG A 202 -18.24 -74.11 -39.93
CA ARG A 202 -17.50 -75.39 -39.86
C ARG A 202 -17.10 -75.88 -41.25
N LEU A 203 -17.99 -75.78 -42.23
CA LEU A 203 -17.70 -76.17 -43.60
C LEU A 203 -16.55 -75.33 -44.18
N VAL A 204 -16.60 -74.00 -44.02
CA VAL A 204 -15.56 -73.08 -44.49
C VAL A 204 -14.22 -73.36 -43.81
N ASP A 205 -14.20 -73.67 -42.51
CA ASP A 205 -12.98 -74.04 -41.78
C ASP A 205 -12.36 -75.35 -42.32
N HIS A 206 -13.19 -76.27 -42.82
CA HIS A 206 -12.75 -77.52 -43.43
C HIS A 206 -12.41 -77.40 -44.93
N LEU A 207 -12.81 -76.33 -45.62
CA LEU A 207 -12.51 -76.14 -47.04
C LEU A 207 -11.01 -76.17 -47.35
N PRO A 208 -10.11 -75.46 -46.63
CA PRO A 208 -8.68 -75.53 -46.90
C PRO A 208 -8.12 -76.95 -46.79
N GLN A 209 -8.51 -77.69 -45.74
CA GLN A 209 -8.07 -79.07 -45.51
C GLN A 209 -8.60 -80.02 -46.59
N LEU A 210 -9.85 -79.79 -47.03
CA LEU A 210 -10.47 -80.55 -48.10
C LEU A 210 -9.79 -80.27 -49.46
N THR A 211 -9.45 -79.00 -49.75
CA THR A 211 -8.68 -78.64 -50.94
C THR A 211 -7.30 -79.29 -50.93
N GLU A 212 -6.62 -79.30 -49.78
CA GLU A 212 -5.31 -79.93 -49.62
C GLU A 212 -5.37 -81.45 -49.85
N HIS A 213 -6.35 -82.15 -49.27
CA HIS A 213 -6.53 -83.59 -49.48
C HIS A 213 -6.98 -83.90 -50.92
N LEU A 214 -7.81 -83.05 -51.53
CA LEU A 214 -8.21 -83.22 -52.92
C LEU A 214 -7.03 -83.07 -53.88
N GLU A 215 -6.16 -82.09 -53.64
CA GLU A 215 -4.99 -81.81 -54.48
C GLU A 215 -3.85 -82.83 -54.26
N ASN A 216 -3.58 -83.18 -53.01
CA ASN A 216 -2.42 -84.00 -52.66
C ASN A 216 -2.72 -85.50 -52.63
N ASP A 217 -3.91 -85.90 -52.21
CA ASP A 217 -4.22 -87.32 -51.98
C ASP A 217 -5.12 -87.89 -53.06
N ILE A 218 -6.15 -87.15 -53.49
CA ILE A 218 -7.20 -87.69 -54.37
C ILE A 218 -6.88 -87.47 -55.86
N MET A 219 -6.40 -86.30 -56.25
CA MET A 219 -6.02 -86.00 -57.64
C MET A 219 -5.00 -87.00 -58.22
N PRO A 220 -3.94 -87.41 -57.49
CA PRO A 220 -3.02 -88.44 -57.96
C PRO A 220 -3.70 -89.82 -58.14
N ILE A 221 -4.64 -90.16 -57.25
CA ILE A 221 -5.38 -91.42 -57.35
C ILE A 221 -6.33 -91.42 -58.54
N LEU A 222 -7.04 -90.31 -58.79
CA LEU A 222 -7.88 -90.14 -59.99
C LEU A 222 -7.05 -90.20 -61.29
N ALA A 223 -5.84 -89.65 -61.29
CA ALA A 223 -4.90 -89.80 -62.39
C ALA A 223 -4.48 -91.27 -62.61
N THR A 224 -4.35 -92.06 -61.54
CA THR A 224 -4.14 -93.51 -61.65
C THR A 224 -5.41 -94.33 -61.93
N LEU A 225 -6.60 -93.78 -61.68
CA LEU A 225 -7.88 -94.46 -61.90
C LEU A 225 -8.24 -94.55 -63.39
N ASP A 226 -7.72 -93.63 -64.22
CA ASP A 226 -7.70 -93.76 -65.69
C ASP A 226 -7.00 -95.06 -66.15
N ARG A 227 -6.13 -95.62 -65.30
CA ARG A 227 -5.40 -96.87 -65.51
C ARG A 227 -6.10 -98.13 -64.97
N VAL A 228 -7.12 -97.99 -64.11
CA VAL A 228 -7.82 -99.13 -63.49
C VAL A 228 -8.82 -99.80 -64.47
N GLY A 229 -9.28 -99.07 -65.50
CA GLY A 229 -10.09 -99.64 -66.59
C GLY A 229 -9.42 -100.85 -67.27
N PRO A 230 -8.14 -100.75 -67.68
CA PRO A 230 -7.35 -101.90 -68.13
C PRO A 230 -7.16 -102.99 -67.06
N ASP A 231 -6.76 -102.62 -65.84
CA ASP A 231 -6.35 -103.59 -64.81
C ASP A 231 -7.51 -104.49 -64.31
N VAL A 232 -8.75 -103.97 -64.27
CA VAL A 232 -9.94 -104.79 -63.94
C VAL A 232 -10.25 -105.78 -65.07
N HIS A 233 -9.96 -105.42 -66.32
CA HIS A 233 -10.15 -106.33 -67.45
C HIS A 233 -9.11 -107.47 -67.42
N GLU A 234 -7.85 -107.17 -67.06
CA GLU A 234 -6.82 -108.19 -66.83
C GLU A 234 -7.19 -109.14 -65.69
N LEU A 235 -7.72 -108.64 -64.56
CA LEU A 235 -8.17 -109.50 -63.46
C LEU A 235 -9.37 -110.39 -63.84
N LEU A 236 -10.27 -109.90 -64.70
CA LEU A 236 -11.36 -110.71 -65.23
C LEU A 236 -10.86 -111.81 -66.16
N ASP A 237 -9.82 -111.56 -66.97
CA ASP A 237 -9.20 -112.58 -67.80
C ASP A 237 -8.44 -113.61 -66.97
N VAL A 238 -7.70 -113.20 -65.93
CA VAL A 238 -7.01 -114.12 -65.00
C VAL A 238 -8.00 -114.99 -64.21
N LEU A 239 -9.14 -114.43 -63.77
CA LEU A 239 -10.22 -115.22 -63.15
C LEU A 239 -10.86 -116.21 -64.15
N LYS A 240 -10.95 -115.84 -65.42
CA LYS A 240 -11.38 -116.74 -66.50
C LYS A 240 -10.38 -117.87 -66.69
N GLU A 241 -9.08 -117.58 -66.65
CA GLU A 241 -8.00 -118.56 -66.77
C GLU A 241 -7.94 -119.52 -65.56
N VAL A 242 -8.18 -119.05 -64.32
CA VAL A 242 -8.31 -119.93 -63.14
C VAL A 242 -9.55 -120.83 -63.24
N ARG A 243 -10.69 -120.28 -63.72
CA ARG A 243 -11.88 -121.09 -64.02
C ARG A 243 -11.59 -122.14 -65.11
N GLN A 244 -10.77 -121.79 -66.10
CA GLN A 244 -10.35 -122.70 -67.18
C GLN A 244 -9.34 -123.75 -66.68
N ALA A 245 -8.45 -123.41 -65.74
CA ALA A 245 -7.44 -124.29 -65.16
C ALA A 245 -8.05 -125.35 -64.23
N ILE A 246 -9.13 -125.02 -63.52
CA ILE A 246 -9.90 -125.99 -62.72
C ILE A 246 -10.63 -127.01 -63.61
N LEU A 247 -10.96 -126.65 -64.85
CA LEU A 247 -11.57 -127.55 -65.84
C LEU A 247 -10.52 -128.38 -66.63
N GLY A 248 -9.23 -128.12 -66.45
CA GLY A 248 -8.13 -128.62 -67.28
C GLY A 248 -7.23 -129.71 -66.66
N ILE A 249 -7.59 -130.34 -65.54
CA ILE A 249 -6.81 -131.44 -64.93
C ILE A 249 -7.39 -132.81 -65.36
N PRO A 250 -6.71 -133.58 -66.24
CA PRO A 250 -7.13 -134.93 -66.61
C PRO A 250 -6.79 -135.89 -65.47
N GLY A 251 -7.80 -136.33 -64.71
CA GLY A 251 -7.62 -137.27 -63.59
C GLY A 251 -8.75 -137.31 -62.55
N PHE A 252 -9.61 -136.30 -62.49
CA PHE A 252 -10.69 -136.22 -61.48
C PHE A 252 -12.06 -136.76 -61.93
N ALA A 253 -12.17 -137.35 -63.13
CA ALA A 253 -13.36 -138.09 -63.57
C ALA A 253 -13.64 -139.37 -62.76
N PHE A 254 -12.72 -139.79 -61.87
CA PHE A 254 -12.87 -140.96 -61.01
C PHE A 254 -13.57 -140.67 -59.66
N PHE A 255 -13.82 -139.40 -59.30
CA PHE A 255 -14.49 -139.05 -58.03
C PHE A 255 -15.95 -138.60 -58.18
N ARG A 256 -16.47 -138.50 -59.41
CA ARG A 256 -17.89 -138.17 -59.64
C ARG A 256 -18.86 -139.32 -59.34
N ARG A 257 -18.39 -140.48 -58.87
CA ARG A 257 -19.22 -141.64 -58.48
C ARG A 257 -19.25 -141.94 -56.97
N ARG A 258 -18.74 -141.06 -56.10
CA ARG A 258 -18.87 -141.19 -54.63
C ARG A 258 -19.19 -139.85 -53.94
N GLY A 259 -20.11 -139.07 -54.51
CA GLY A 259 -20.53 -137.79 -53.94
C GLY A 259 -22.01 -137.44 -54.11
N GLU A 260 -22.84 -138.35 -54.63
CA GLU A 260 -24.31 -138.19 -54.64
C GLU A 260 -24.99 -138.84 -53.41
N GLU A 261 -24.21 -139.37 -52.47
CA GLU A 261 -24.70 -139.74 -51.13
C GLU A 261 -23.92 -138.93 -50.09
N LYS A 262 -24.32 -137.67 -49.90
CA LYS A 262 -24.37 -137.02 -48.59
C LYS A 262 -24.94 -135.61 -48.72
N VAL A 263 -26.17 -135.45 -48.19
CA VAL A 263 -26.55 -134.40 -47.24
C VAL A 263 -26.84 -133.05 -47.92
N ASP A 264 -28.08 -132.56 -48.08
CA ASP A 264 -29.27 -132.73 -47.23
C ASP A 264 -28.93 -132.67 -45.74
N GLU A 265 -28.49 -131.50 -45.27
CA GLU A 265 -28.79 -130.91 -43.95
C GLU A 265 -28.13 -129.52 -43.85
N ASP A 266 -28.95 -128.55 -43.42
CA ASP A 266 -28.76 -127.12 -43.10
C ASP A 266 -28.75 -126.07 -44.23
#